data_AF-A0A2A7GWU5-F1
#
_entry.id   AF-A0A2A7GWU5-F1
#
_cell.length_a   1.000
_cell.length_b   1.000
_cell.length_c   1.000
_cell.angle_alpha   90.00
_cell.angle_beta   90.00
_cell.angle_gamma   90.00
#
_symmetry.space_group_name_H-M   'P 1'
#
loop_
_entity.id
_entity.type
_entity.pdbx_description
1 polymer ?
#
loop_
_entity_poly.entity_id
_entity_poly.type
_entity_poly.pdbx_seq_one_letter_code
_entity_poly.pdbx_strand_id
1 'polypeptide(L)'
;MYAEHAIKITLVDDDETILITGSGCLYKSHNSNYTYAITAKHCLVGKKGQYKAKLKKENIRIELKSDVGLQKFIPVIDYHVYPNDEHDIAFIIVEDIYSIPCRYIDEASNVQKGYFFGFPSPRPKIGAKMDYTITDVNLSPQIKNRFEIRVEENLETFMASGPENCQGFSGSGVYYEESGELFLIGIIIELGDPQGTFNRLHCESIKKINEFIKSKSYEELAKRENELDSVGEKLDKCLEYIDVSFSRLRDPKIKNEILKSKEEVYERLCSMEYNHFVDFLKNFYFINNPISTKTEELIRDNLGVGKFWEIMTYINCQSKEWKITDKDVANLKVVYEDCSIWAKLIYSVNNNCSLAFITINLATAFVDTPYEKMFHEYLWIIDNFENVYDDENICIRCGDKEGYSFDKLIKDFSHLEEIGVYNGVDPKSNSLKDIGEMNILCSKCIKREANKIRL
;
A
#
# COMPACT_ATOMS: atom_id res chain seq x y z
N MET A 1 -11.47 -14.72 0.78
CA MET A 1 -11.18 -13.27 0.64
C MET A 1 -12.01 -12.60 -0.45
N TYR A 2 -11.80 -12.88 -1.74
CA TYR A 2 -12.39 -12.07 -2.81
C TYR A 2 -13.93 -12.13 -2.93
N ALA A 3 -14.49 -13.31 -2.69
CA ALA A 3 -15.92 -13.53 -2.85
C ALA A 3 -16.78 -13.01 -1.68
N GLU A 4 -16.15 -12.46 -0.63
CA GLU A 4 -16.84 -11.91 0.54
C GLU A 4 -17.57 -10.59 0.23
N HIS A 5 -17.20 -9.91 -0.85
CA HIS A 5 -17.82 -8.65 -1.29
C HIS A 5 -18.98 -8.88 -2.26
N ALA A 6 -19.13 -10.09 -2.78
CA ALA A 6 -20.18 -10.39 -3.73
C ALA A 6 -21.52 -10.57 -3.01
N ILE A 7 -22.54 -9.90 -3.55
CA ILE A 7 -23.91 -9.99 -3.05
C ILE A 7 -24.85 -10.42 -4.15
N LYS A 8 -25.89 -11.15 -3.74
CA LYS A 8 -27.06 -11.41 -4.56
C LYS A 8 -28.13 -10.39 -4.19
N ILE A 9 -28.68 -9.73 -5.21
CA ILE A 9 -29.73 -8.73 -5.06
C ILE A 9 -31.00 -9.29 -5.69
N THR A 10 -32.09 -9.27 -4.93
CA THR A 10 -33.40 -9.71 -5.40
C THR A 10 -34.43 -8.63 -5.13
N LEU A 11 -35.20 -8.28 -6.14
CA LEU A 11 -36.40 -7.47 -5.97
C LEU A 11 -37.60 -8.40 -5.86
N VAL A 12 -38.41 -8.20 -4.82
CA VAL A 12 -39.68 -8.89 -4.63
C VAL A 12 -40.86 -7.92 -4.76
N ASP A 13 -42.07 -8.44 -4.94
CA ASP A 13 -43.29 -7.63 -4.80
C ASP A 13 -43.86 -7.68 -3.37
N ASP A 14 -45.03 -7.06 -3.19
CA ASP A 14 -45.69 -6.99 -1.89
C ASP A 14 -46.16 -8.38 -1.38
N ASP A 15 -46.20 -9.41 -2.25
CA ASP A 15 -46.54 -10.80 -1.94
C ASP A 15 -45.27 -11.69 -1.81
N GLU A 16 -44.08 -11.09 -1.69
CA GLU A 16 -42.77 -11.75 -1.65
C GLU A 16 -42.45 -12.58 -2.91
N THR A 17 -43.13 -12.32 -4.04
CA THR A 17 -42.82 -12.97 -5.32
C THR A 17 -41.56 -12.34 -5.93
N ILE A 18 -40.60 -13.18 -6.31
CA ILE A 18 -39.36 -12.73 -6.96
C ILE A 18 -39.68 -12.13 -8.33
N LEU A 19 -39.41 -10.84 -8.50
CA LEU A 19 -39.59 -10.11 -9.76
C LEU A 19 -38.33 -10.16 -10.63
N ILE A 20 -37.16 -9.99 -10.01
CA ILE A 20 -35.86 -10.02 -10.66
C ILE A 20 -34.75 -10.34 -9.66
N THR A 21 -33.71 -11.01 -10.15
CA THR A 21 -32.47 -11.28 -9.42
C THR A 21 -31.29 -10.79 -10.24
N GLY A 22 -30.30 -10.23 -9.55
CA GLY A 22 -29.02 -9.84 -10.11
C GLY A 22 -27.89 -10.00 -9.10
N SER A 23 -26.71 -9.55 -9.49
CA SER A 23 -25.52 -9.49 -8.63
C SER A 23 -25.24 -8.07 -8.19
N GLY A 24 -24.38 -7.94 -7.19
CA GLY A 24 -23.84 -6.67 -6.74
C GLY A 24 -22.48 -6.88 -6.10
N CYS A 25 -21.87 -5.78 -5.70
CA CYS A 25 -20.72 -5.78 -4.81
C CYS A 25 -20.92 -4.85 -3.63
N LEU A 26 -20.32 -5.21 -2.51
CA LEU A 26 -20.24 -4.37 -1.32
C LEU A 26 -18.97 -3.54 -1.33
N TYR A 27 -19.12 -2.29 -0.90
CA TYR A 27 -18.02 -1.35 -0.74
C TYR A 27 -18.20 -0.57 0.56
N LYS A 28 -17.15 -0.52 1.38
CA LYS A 28 -17.12 0.22 2.64
C LYS A 28 -16.08 1.33 2.57
N SER A 29 -16.50 2.57 2.87
CA SER A 29 -15.56 3.68 3.06
C SER A 29 -14.93 3.63 4.45
N HIS A 30 -13.76 4.25 4.61
CA HIS A 30 -13.07 4.34 5.89
C HIS A 30 -13.82 5.19 6.93
N ASN A 31 -14.62 6.17 6.49
CA ASN A 31 -15.27 7.13 7.39
C ASN A 31 -16.80 7.01 7.44
N SER A 32 -17.38 5.99 6.77
CA SER A 32 -18.83 5.83 6.69
C SER A 32 -19.37 4.86 7.75
N ASN A 33 -20.45 5.25 8.42
CA ASN A 33 -21.21 4.36 9.33
C ASN A 33 -22.21 3.46 8.60
N TYR A 34 -21.98 3.20 7.31
CA TYR A 34 -22.83 2.41 6.44
C TYR A 34 -21.98 1.77 5.34
N THR A 35 -22.55 0.78 4.64
CA THR A 35 -21.92 0.11 3.51
C THR A 35 -22.72 0.37 2.24
N TYR A 36 -22.03 0.52 1.09
CA TYR A 36 -22.66 0.61 -0.22
C TYR A 36 -22.81 -0.79 -0.81
N ALA A 37 -24.02 -1.11 -1.30
CA ALA A 37 -24.26 -2.20 -2.23
C ALA A 37 -24.44 -1.62 -3.63
N ILE A 38 -23.45 -1.85 -4.50
CA ILE A 38 -23.38 -1.31 -5.86
C ILE A 38 -23.85 -2.38 -6.84
N THR A 39 -24.71 -2.01 -7.79
CA THR A 39 -25.30 -2.94 -8.77
C THR A 39 -25.72 -2.23 -10.06
N ALA A 40 -26.15 -3.01 -11.06
CA ALA A 40 -26.72 -2.47 -12.28
C ALA A 40 -28.17 -1.99 -12.03
N LYS A 41 -28.56 -0.86 -12.62
CA LYS A 41 -29.91 -0.29 -12.43
C LYS A 41 -31.01 -1.27 -12.85
N HIS A 42 -30.83 -1.98 -13.95
CA HIS A 42 -31.83 -2.95 -14.39
C HIS A 42 -32.02 -4.13 -13.43
N CYS A 43 -31.11 -4.39 -12.48
CA CYS A 43 -31.31 -5.37 -11.42
C CYS A 43 -32.38 -4.94 -10.40
N LEU A 44 -32.73 -3.64 -10.35
CA LEU A 44 -33.74 -3.08 -9.45
C LEU A 44 -35.02 -2.63 -10.17
N VAL A 45 -34.98 -2.32 -11.46
CA VAL A 45 -36.16 -1.84 -12.20
C VAL A 45 -36.53 -2.68 -13.43
N GLY A 46 -35.71 -3.69 -13.77
CA GLY A 46 -35.82 -4.46 -15.01
C GLY A 46 -35.26 -3.71 -16.23
N LYS A 47 -34.91 -4.45 -17.29
CA LYS A 47 -34.27 -3.91 -18.52
C LYS A 47 -35.10 -2.83 -19.22
N LYS A 48 -36.41 -2.83 -19.04
CA LYS A 48 -37.34 -1.85 -19.64
C LYS A 48 -38.05 -1.00 -18.58
N GLY A 49 -37.54 -1.00 -17.34
CA GLY A 49 -38.14 -0.27 -16.23
C GLY A 49 -39.49 -0.83 -15.76
N GLN A 50 -39.86 -2.05 -16.16
CA GLN A 50 -41.17 -2.64 -15.87
C GLN A 50 -41.47 -2.81 -14.37
N TYR A 51 -40.44 -2.81 -13.52
CA TYR A 51 -40.58 -2.96 -12.07
C TYR A 51 -40.39 -1.64 -11.29
N LYS A 52 -40.25 -0.50 -11.99
CA LYS A 52 -40.04 0.81 -11.35
C LYS A 52 -41.12 1.18 -10.33
N ALA A 53 -42.38 0.80 -10.60
CA ALA A 53 -43.50 1.05 -9.68
C ALA A 53 -43.50 0.15 -8.44
N LYS A 54 -42.74 -0.95 -8.45
CA LYS A 54 -42.60 -1.91 -7.35
C LYS A 54 -41.34 -1.69 -6.52
N LEU A 55 -40.42 -0.83 -6.97
CA LEU A 55 -39.19 -0.53 -6.28
C LEU A 55 -39.48 0.30 -5.01
N LYS A 56 -39.34 -0.35 -3.86
CA LYS A 56 -39.37 0.22 -2.51
C LYS A 56 -38.23 -0.41 -1.71
N LYS A 57 -37.71 0.27 -0.68
CA LYS A 57 -36.60 -0.27 0.12
C LYS A 57 -36.94 -1.62 0.76
N GLU A 58 -38.20 -1.78 1.18
CA GLU A 58 -38.74 -3.00 1.82
C GLU A 58 -38.87 -4.16 0.85
N ASN A 59 -38.73 -3.92 -0.46
CA ASN A 59 -38.82 -4.92 -1.52
C ASN A 59 -37.45 -5.35 -2.03
N ILE A 60 -36.36 -4.74 -1.53
CA ILE A 60 -34.99 -5.09 -1.88
C ILE A 60 -34.49 -6.12 -0.87
N ARG A 61 -34.00 -7.26 -1.37
CA ARG A 61 -33.39 -8.33 -0.58
C ARG A 61 -31.93 -8.47 -1.01
N ILE A 62 -31.01 -8.34 -0.05
CA ILE A 62 -29.57 -8.44 -0.30
C ILE A 62 -29.02 -9.58 0.55
N GLU A 63 -28.43 -10.58 -0.11
CA GLU A 63 -27.79 -11.73 0.54
C GLU A 63 -26.28 -11.66 0.30
N LEU A 64 -25.48 -11.80 1.36
CA LEU A 64 -24.05 -12.06 1.23
C LEU A 64 -23.85 -13.43 0.58
N LYS A 65 -22.73 -13.62 -0.14
CA LYS A 65 -22.37 -14.93 -0.69
C LYS A 65 -22.47 -16.07 0.34
N SER A 66 -22.00 -15.83 1.57
CA SER A 66 -22.03 -16.80 2.67
C SER A 66 -23.44 -17.21 3.09
N ASP A 67 -24.43 -16.36 2.81
CA ASP A 67 -25.79 -16.47 3.34
C ASP A 67 -26.83 -16.75 2.25
N VAL A 68 -26.43 -16.93 1.00
CA VAL A 68 -27.36 -17.15 -0.10
C VAL A 68 -28.22 -18.40 0.14
N GLY A 69 -29.53 -18.18 0.15
CA GLY A 69 -30.52 -19.23 0.39
C GLY A 69 -30.78 -19.52 1.87
N LEU A 70 -30.13 -18.82 2.80
CA LEU A 70 -30.37 -18.89 4.24
C LEU A 70 -31.43 -17.89 4.72
N GLN A 71 -31.99 -17.08 3.82
CA GLN A 71 -32.98 -16.03 4.13
C GLN A 71 -32.47 -15.01 5.15
N LYS A 72 -31.17 -14.76 5.18
CA LYS A 72 -30.55 -13.68 5.96
C LYS A 72 -30.30 -12.50 5.03
N PHE A 73 -31.07 -11.45 5.22
CA PHE A 73 -30.99 -10.25 4.39
C PHE A 73 -30.30 -9.11 5.13
N ILE A 74 -29.44 -8.40 4.42
CA ILE A 74 -28.81 -7.18 4.93
C ILE A 74 -29.89 -6.08 4.97
N PRO A 75 -30.09 -5.38 6.10
CA PRO A 75 -31.06 -4.31 6.19
C PRO A 75 -30.74 -3.14 5.25
N VAL A 76 -31.75 -2.73 4.48
CA VAL A 76 -31.65 -1.63 3.52
C VAL A 76 -32.09 -0.32 4.19
N ILE A 77 -31.21 0.67 4.16
CA ILE A 77 -31.45 2.01 4.69
C ILE A 77 -32.07 2.91 3.61
N ASP A 78 -31.46 2.94 2.42
CA ASP A 78 -31.89 3.79 1.30
C ASP A 78 -31.41 3.20 -0.05
N TYR A 79 -31.92 3.70 -1.18
CA TYR A 79 -31.47 3.30 -2.52
C TYR A 79 -31.53 4.44 -3.54
N HIS A 80 -30.63 4.40 -4.51
CA HIS A 80 -30.49 5.41 -5.55
C HIS A 80 -30.28 4.73 -6.90
N VAL A 81 -31.13 5.08 -7.86
CA VAL A 81 -31.06 4.62 -9.25
C VAL A 81 -30.69 5.79 -10.15
N TYR A 82 -29.80 5.57 -11.11
CA TYR A 82 -29.39 6.63 -12.04
C TYR A 82 -30.62 7.20 -12.79
N PRO A 83 -30.78 8.53 -12.87
CA PRO A 83 -32.06 9.16 -13.21
C PRO A 83 -32.52 8.93 -14.66
N ASN A 84 -31.60 8.67 -15.58
CA ASN A 84 -31.86 8.44 -17.00
C ASN A 84 -31.28 7.08 -17.45
N ASP A 85 -31.45 6.73 -18.72
CA ASP A 85 -30.98 5.46 -19.28
C ASP A 85 -29.58 5.57 -19.91
N GLU A 86 -28.86 6.68 -19.69
CA GLU A 86 -27.48 6.85 -20.15
C GLU A 86 -26.50 5.94 -19.41
N HIS A 87 -26.76 5.72 -18.11
CA HIS A 87 -25.96 4.83 -17.27
C HIS A 87 -26.84 3.82 -16.56
N ASP A 88 -26.37 2.58 -16.52
CA ASP A 88 -27.10 1.47 -15.90
C ASP A 88 -26.58 1.21 -14.48
N ILE A 89 -26.60 2.25 -13.64
CA ILE A 89 -26.00 2.25 -12.31
C ILE A 89 -27.08 2.40 -11.23
N ALA A 90 -26.98 1.60 -10.17
CA ALA A 90 -27.67 1.83 -8.92
C ALA A 90 -26.74 1.56 -7.73
N PHE A 91 -26.99 2.24 -6.62
CA PHE A 91 -26.38 1.93 -5.34
C PHE A 91 -27.43 1.93 -4.23
N ILE A 92 -27.20 1.09 -3.23
CA ILE A 92 -28.10 0.87 -2.09
C ILE A 92 -27.27 1.13 -0.83
N ILE A 93 -27.83 1.86 0.12
CA ILE A 93 -27.24 2.08 1.44
C ILE A 93 -27.76 0.99 2.36
N VAL A 94 -26.85 0.24 2.96
CA VAL A 94 -27.16 -0.82 3.93
C VAL A 94 -26.49 -0.55 5.26
N GLU A 95 -26.97 -1.21 6.31
CA GLU A 95 -26.32 -1.19 7.62
C GLU A 95 -24.83 -1.56 7.53
N ASP A 96 -24.02 -1.04 8.44
CA ASP A 96 -22.58 -1.30 8.42
C ASP A 96 -22.27 -2.79 8.65
N ILE A 97 -21.40 -3.33 7.81
CA ILE A 97 -20.99 -4.73 7.84
C ILE A 97 -19.51 -4.77 8.24
N TYR A 98 -19.26 -4.89 9.55
CA TYR A 98 -17.90 -4.88 10.12
C TYR A 98 -16.97 -5.96 9.55
N SER A 99 -17.51 -7.06 9.03
CA SER A 99 -16.72 -8.16 8.48
C SER A 99 -16.15 -7.89 7.09
N ILE A 100 -16.49 -6.76 6.44
CA ILE A 100 -16.04 -6.43 5.08
C ILE A 100 -14.89 -5.42 5.17
N PRO A 101 -13.70 -5.72 4.59
CA PRO A 101 -12.58 -4.80 4.62
C PRO A 101 -12.86 -3.57 3.73
N CYS A 102 -12.36 -2.41 4.15
CA CYS A 102 -12.31 -1.23 3.29
C CYS A 102 -11.41 -1.50 2.08
N ARG A 103 -11.76 -0.97 0.91
CA ARG A 103 -11.03 -1.16 -0.34
C ARG A 103 -10.90 0.15 -1.09
N TYR A 104 -9.87 0.24 -1.92
CA TYR A 104 -9.70 1.35 -2.82
C TYR A 104 -10.40 1.09 -4.16
N ILE A 105 -10.79 2.17 -4.83
CA ILE A 105 -11.19 2.15 -6.24
C ILE A 105 -10.01 2.62 -7.11
N ASP A 106 -9.94 2.12 -8.35
CA ASP A 106 -8.99 2.62 -9.35
C ASP A 106 -9.67 2.70 -10.73
N GLU A 107 -9.04 3.35 -11.69
CA GLU A 107 -9.54 3.42 -13.07
C GLU A 107 -9.08 2.21 -13.90
N ALA A 108 -9.94 1.76 -14.82
CA ALA A 108 -9.61 0.68 -15.75
C ALA A 108 -8.48 1.10 -16.71
N SER A 109 -7.50 0.21 -16.91
CA SER A 109 -6.38 0.39 -17.85
C SER A 109 -6.33 -0.73 -18.90
N ASN A 110 -5.80 -0.43 -20.09
CA ASN A 110 -5.74 -1.40 -21.18
C ASN A 110 -4.86 -2.60 -20.80
N VAL A 111 -5.25 -3.81 -21.23
CA VAL A 111 -4.49 -5.07 -21.03
C VAL A 111 -4.38 -5.49 -19.55
N GLN A 112 -5.14 -4.86 -18.66
CA GLN A 112 -5.24 -5.25 -17.27
C GLN A 112 -6.01 -6.57 -17.13
N LYS A 113 -5.50 -7.48 -16.30
CA LYS A 113 -6.18 -8.73 -15.95
C LYS A 113 -6.83 -8.59 -14.59
N GLY A 114 -7.94 -9.29 -14.41
CA GLY A 114 -8.66 -9.27 -13.15
C GLY A 114 -9.65 -10.40 -13.05
N TYR A 115 -10.58 -10.27 -12.12
CA TYR A 115 -11.67 -11.20 -11.97
C TYR A 115 -12.95 -10.49 -11.48
N PHE A 116 -14.08 -11.15 -11.66
CA PHE A 116 -15.34 -10.75 -11.04
C PHE A 116 -16.01 -11.97 -10.40
N PHE A 117 -16.97 -11.71 -9.52
CA PHE A 117 -17.80 -12.75 -8.91
C PHE A 117 -19.26 -12.35 -8.99
N GLY A 118 -20.11 -13.25 -9.47
CA GLY A 118 -21.55 -13.03 -9.55
C GLY A 118 -22.36 -14.30 -9.38
N PHE A 119 -23.68 -14.18 -9.52
CA PHE A 119 -24.67 -15.22 -9.26
C PHE A 119 -25.43 -15.59 -10.53
N PRO A 120 -24.80 -16.29 -11.49
CA PRO A 120 -25.42 -16.63 -12.76
C PRO A 120 -26.68 -17.49 -12.57
N SER A 121 -27.71 -17.26 -13.37
CA SER A 121 -28.75 -18.26 -13.62
C SER A 121 -28.11 -19.37 -14.47
N PRO A 122 -28.32 -20.68 -14.21
CA PRO A 122 -29.26 -21.29 -13.28
C PRO A 122 -28.63 -21.67 -11.92
N ARG A 123 -27.43 -21.18 -11.57
CA ARG A 123 -26.74 -21.49 -10.30
C ARG A 123 -26.68 -20.29 -9.33
N PRO A 124 -27.82 -19.63 -9.00
CA PRO A 124 -27.81 -18.43 -8.17
C PRO A 124 -27.39 -18.69 -6.72
N LYS A 125 -27.30 -19.95 -6.28
CA LYS A 125 -26.95 -20.32 -4.89
C LYS A 125 -25.45 -20.44 -4.60
N ILE A 126 -24.63 -20.69 -5.62
CA ILE A 126 -23.19 -20.94 -5.45
C ILE A 126 -22.38 -19.72 -5.88
N GLY A 127 -22.89 -19.01 -6.90
CA GLY A 127 -22.12 -18.00 -7.61
C GLY A 127 -20.97 -18.59 -8.42
N ALA A 128 -20.31 -17.74 -9.19
CA ALA A 128 -19.17 -18.10 -10.02
C ALA A 128 -18.15 -16.96 -10.01
N LYS A 129 -16.87 -17.33 -9.86
CA LYS A 129 -15.73 -16.44 -10.10
C LYS A 129 -15.29 -16.65 -11.55
N MET A 130 -15.05 -15.56 -12.28
CA MET A 130 -14.51 -15.61 -13.64
C MET A 130 -13.33 -14.66 -13.74
N ASP A 131 -12.26 -15.11 -14.41
CA ASP A 131 -11.10 -14.28 -14.73
C ASP A 131 -11.32 -13.58 -16.09
N TYR A 132 -10.79 -12.37 -16.23
CA TYR A 132 -10.97 -11.54 -17.42
C TYR A 132 -9.70 -10.77 -17.81
N THR A 133 -9.69 -10.28 -19.04
CA THR A 133 -8.76 -9.25 -19.53
C THR A 133 -9.54 -8.04 -20.07
N ILE A 134 -9.12 -6.82 -19.74
CA ILE A 134 -9.69 -5.60 -20.32
C ILE A 134 -9.29 -5.51 -21.79
N THR A 135 -10.27 -5.44 -22.68
CA THR A 135 -10.07 -5.35 -24.13
C THR A 135 -10.18 -3.93 -24.66
N ASP A 136 -10.95 -3.06 -23.99
CA ASP A 136 -11.12 -1.66 -24.38
C ASP A 136 -11.52 -0.80 -23.17
N VAL A 137 -10.78 0.27 -22.87
CA VAL A 137 -11.10 1.23 -21.79
C VAL A 137 -12.01 2.37 -22.21
N ASN A 138 -12.41 2.45 -23.49
CA ASN A 138 -13.36 3.44 -24.01
C ASN A 138 -14.11 2.86 -25.22
N LEU A 139 -15.06 1.95 -24.93
CA LEU A 139 -15.91 1.23 -25.89
C LEU A 139 -16.40 2.06 -27.08
N SER A 140 -16.66 3.36 -26.89
CA SER A 140 -16.69 4.32 -27.99
C SER A 140 -16.51 5.77 -27.50
N PRO A 141 -16.14 6.73 -28.38
CA PRO A 141 -16.14 8.15 -28.05
C PRO A 141 -17.50 8.71 -27.58
N GLN A 142 -18.59 8.01 -27.89
CA GLN A 142 -19.96 8.40 -27.56
C GLN A 142 -20.42 7.86 -26.21
N ILE A 143 -19.76 6.81 -25.69
CA ILE A 143 -20.11 6.13 -24.44
C ILE A 143 -18.94 6.31 -23.47
N LYS A 144 -18.81 7.52 -22.95
CA LYS A 144 -17.79 7.84 -21.93
C LYS A 144 -18.08 7.02 -20.67
N ASN A 145 -17.02 6.62 -19.96
CA ASN A 145 -17.08 5.90 -18.68
C ASN A 145 -17.59 4.45 -18.75
N ARG A 146 -17.44 3.77 -19.90
CA ARG A 146 -17.62 2.32 -20.01
C ARG A 146 -16.37 1.66 -20.57
N PHE A 147 -16.14 0.42 -20.16
CA PHE A 147 -15.05 -0.42 -20.64
C PHE A 147 -15.56 -1.83 -20.96
N GLU A 148 -14.81 -2.53 -21.82
CA GLU A 148 -15.07 -3.90 -22.23
C GLU A 148 -14.07 -4.84 -21.54
N ILE A 149 -14.59 -5.96 -21.03
CA ILE A 149 -13.77 -7.08 -20.60
C ILE A 149 -14.08 -8.31 -21.44
N ARG A 150 -13.06 -9.13 -21.66
CA ARG A 150 -13.18 -10.48 -22.23
C ARG A 150 -12.91 -11.51 -21.16
N VAL A 151 -13.86 -12.43 -20.97
CA VAL A 151 -13.72 -13.56 -20.06
C VAL A 151 -12.77 -14.59 -20.68
N GLU A 152 -11.79 -15.06 -19.90
CA GLU A 152 -10.76 -15.99 -20.40
C GLU A 152 -11.27 -17.44 -20.49
N GLU A 153 -12.22 -17.82 -19.62
CA GLU A 153 -12.92 -19.10 -19.71
C GLU A 153 -14.15 -18.99 -20.63
N ASN A 154 -14.41 -20.04 -21.42
CA ASN A 154 -15.56 -20.00 -22.32
C ASN A 154 -16.87 -20.05 -21.49
N LEU A 155 -17.69 -19.00 -21.57
CA LEU A 155 -18.98 -18.96 -20.87
C LEU A 155 -19.86 -20.16 -21.28
N GLU A 156 -19.68 -20.65 -22.51
CA GLU A 156 -20.36 -21.83 -23.06
C GLU A 156 -20.02 -23.14 -22.33
N THR A 157 -18.78 -23.34 -21.85
CA THR A 157 -18.40 -24.57 -21.12
C THR A 157 -19.08 -24.68 -19.75
N PHE A 158 -19.63 -23.59 -19.23
CA PHE A 158 -20.41 -23.57 -18.00
C PHE A 158 -21.93 -23.65 -18.25
N MET A 159 -22.41 -23.39 -19.47
CA MET A 159 -23.79 -22.91 -19.70
C MET A 159 -24.37 -23.43 -21.03
N ALA A 160 -25.42 -24.27 -20.95
CA ALA A 160 -26.09 -24.86 -22.11
C ALA A 160 -26.98 -23.88 -22.94
N SER A 161 -27.01 -22.59 -22.59
CA SER A 161 -27.73 -21.52 -23.32
C SER A 161 -27.10 -20.14 -23.01
N GLY A 162 -26.38 -19.55 -23.96
CA GLY A 162 -25.52 -18.36 -23.73
C GLY A 162 -26.20 -17.08 -23.20
N PRO A 163 -27.36 -16.64 -23.74
CA PRO A 163 -27.98 -15.36 -23.34
C PRO A 163 -28.70 -15.38 -21.98
N GLU A 164 -29.32 -16.51 -21.61
CA GLU A 164 -30.16 -16.62 -20.40
C GLU A 164 -29.34 -16.71 -19.11
N ASN A 165 -28.08 -17.15 -19.23
CA ASN A 165 -27.25 -17.49 -18.07
C ASN A 165 -26.26 -16.38 -17.68
N CYS A 166 -25.95 -15.46 -18.59
CA CYS A 166 -25.18 -14.25 -18.30
C CYS A 166 -25.99 -13.19 -17.51
N GLN A 167 -27.33 -13.33 -17.50
CA GLN A 167 -28.23 -12.40 -16.80
C GLN A 167 -27.93 -12.29 -15.30
N GLY A 168 -27.35 -13.33 -14.69
CA GLY A 168 -27.00 -13.29 -13.27
C GLY A 168 -25.65 -12.63 -12.94
N PHE A 169 -24.83 -12.28 -13.94
CA PHE A 169 -23.58 -11.53 -13.69
C PHE A 169 -23.77 -10.01 -13.68
N SER A 170 -24.88 -9.49 -14.20
CA SER A 170 -25.17 -8.06 -14.15
C SER A 170 -25.17 -7.54 -12.71
N GLY A 171 -24.47 -6.41 -12.53
CA GLY A 171 -24.19 -5.75 -11.26
C GLY A 171 -22.96 -6.26 -10.51
N SER A 172 -22.32 -7.36 -10.94
CA SER A 172 -21.12 -7.87 -10.27
C SER A 172 -19.98 -6.85 -10.30
N GLY A 173 -19.28 -6.70 -9.18
CA GLY A 173 -18.05 -5.90 -9.11
C GLY A 173 -16.93 -6.49 -9.95
N VAL A 174 -16.20 -5.63 -10.65
CA VAL A 174 -15.07 -5.96 -11.51
C VAL A 174 -13.80 -5.50 -10.82
N TYR A 175 -12.86 -6.42 -10.59
CA TYR A 175 -11.68 -6.17 -9.76
C TYR A 175 -10.39 -6.60 -10.43
N TYR A 176 -9.30 -5.92 -10.10
CA TYR A 176 -7.94 -6.43 -10.32
C TYR A 176 -7.15 -6.36 -9.02
N GLU A 177 -6.03 -7.08 -9.01
CA GLU A 177 -5.10 -7.15 -7.89
C GLU A 177 -3.74 -6.59 -8.28
N GLU A 178 -3.18 -5.72 -7.44
CA GLU A 178 -1.83 -5.17 -7.58
C GLU A 178 -1.18 -5.14 -6.20
N SER A 179 0.04 -5.70 -6.08
CA SER A 179 0.79 -5.75 -4.81
C SER A 179 0.03 -6.39 -3.64
N GLY A 180 -0.83 -7.37 -3.92
CA GLY A 180 -1.68 -8.04 -2.92
C GLY A 180 -2.91 -7.24 -2.48
N GLU A 181 -3.13 -6.05 -3.05
CA GLU A 181 -4.29 -5.22 -2.80
C GLU A 181 -5.32 -5.34 -3.92
N LEU A 182 -6.59 -5.31 -3.53
CA LEU A 182 -7.71 -5.47 -4.44
C LEU A 182 -8.41 -4.15 -4.71
N PHE A 183 -8.59 -3.84 -5.99
CA PHE A 183 -9.18 -2.59 -6.45
C PHE A 183 -10.47 -2.83 -7.22
N LEU A 184 -11.53 -2.11 -6.87
CA LEU A 184 -12.79 -2.11 -7.63
C LEU A 184 -12.69 -1.08 -8.77
N ILE A 185 -12.88 -1.52 -10.01
CA ILE A 185 -12.76 -0.65 -11.20
C ILE A 185 -14.08 -0.41 -11.93
N GLY A 186 -15.12 -1.19 -11.61
CA GLY A 186 -16.45 -1.01 -12.19
C GLY A 186 -17.42 -2.11 -11.84
N ILE A 187 -18.56 -2.14 -12.53
CA ILE A 187 -19.55 -3.20 -12.45
C ILE A 187 -19.94 -3.71 -13.83
N ILE A 188 -20.28 -4.99 -13.94
CA ILE A 188 -20.83 -5.58 -15.17
C ILE A 188 -22.25 -5.07 -15.39
N ILE A 189 -22.60 -4.67 -16.60
CA ILE A 189 -23.97 -4.26 -16.95
C ILE A 189 -24.63 -5.21 -17.94
N GLU A 190 -23.94 -5.59 -19.02
CA GLU A 190 -24.53 -6.40 -20.09
C GLU A 190 -23.49 -7.21 -20.86
N LEU A 191 -23.98 -8.09 -21.74
CA LEU A 191 -23.16 -8.79 -22.73
C LEU A 191 -22.77 -7.83 -23.85
N GLY A 192 -21.51 -7.92 -24.30
CA GLY A 192 -21.02 -7.13 -25.43
C GLY A 192 -21.58 -7.58 -26.79
N ASP A 193 -22.02 -8.83 -26.90
CA ASP A 193 -22.73 -9.36 -28.07
C ASP A 193 -24.11 -9.90 -27.63
N PRO A 194 -25.24 -9.38 -28.14
CA PRO A 194 -26.58 -9.91 -27.88
C PRO A 194 -26.75 -11.40 -28.23
N GLN A 195 -25.93 -11.92 -29.16
CA GLN A 195 -25.94 -13.34 -29.54
C GLN A 195 -25.11 -14.22 -28.58
N GLY A 196 -24.38 -13.63 -27.63
CA GLY A 196 -23.61 -14.33 -26.60
C GLY A 196 -22.32 -15.00 -27.10
N THR A 197 -21.94 -14.76 -28.36
CA THR A 197 -20.92 -15.54 -29.08
C THR A 197 -19.46 -15.21 -28.73
N PHE A 198 -19.19 -14.11 -27.99
CA PHE A 198 -17.84 -13.55 -27.91
C PHE A 198 -17.23 -13.38 -26.50
N ASN A 199 -17.80 -13.96 -25.43
CA ASN A 199 -17.25 -13.86 -24.06
C ASN A 199 -16.93 -12.42 -23.61
N ARG A 200 -17.63 -11.43 -24.17
CA ARG A 200 -17.42 -10.00 -23.90
C ARG A 200 -18.51 -9.47 -22.99
N LEU A 201 -18.12 -8.64 -22.03
CA LEU A 201 -19.02 -7.98 -21.10
C LEU A 201 -18.73 -6.48 -21.09
N HIS A 202 -19.80 -5.68 -21.14
CA HIS A 202 -19.72 -4.24 -20.95
C HIS A 202 -19.81 -3.92 -19.47
N CYS A 203 -18.99 -2.97 -19.04
CA CYS A 203 -18.90 -2.53 -17.66
C CYS A 203 -19.08 -1.01 -17.54
N GLU A 204 -19.72 -0.55 -16.46
CA GLU A 204 -19.72 0.86 -16.05
C GLU A 204 -18.50 1.13 -15.17
N SER A 205 -17.82 2.25 -15.40
CA SER A 205 -16.61 2.61 -14.64
C SER A 205 -16.94 3.03 -13.22
N ILE A 206 -16.07 2.65 -12.28
CA ILE A 206 -16.20 3.05 -10.88
C ILE A 206 -16.13 4.56 -10.69
N LYS A 207 -15.42 5.26 -11.58
CA LYS A 207 -15.38 6.73 -11.62
C LYS A 207 -16.79 7.30 -11.74
N LYS A 208 -17.60 6.78 -12.67
CA LYS A 208 -18.96 7.27 -12.89
C LYS A 208 -19.88 6.94 -11.73
N ILE A 209 -19.70 5.77 -11.12
CA ILE A 209 -20.45 5.36 -9.93
C ILE A 209 -20.12 6.32 -8.76
N ASN A 210 -18.85 6.67 -8.57
CA ASN A 210 -18.43 7.58 -7.52
C ASN A 210 -18.94 9.02 -7.74
N GLU A 211 -18.93 9.51 -8.99
CA GLU A 211 -19.60 10.77 -9.35
C GLU A 211 -21.09 10.75 -8.99
N PHE A 212 -21.77 9.63 -9.25
CA PHE A 212 -23.18 9.48 -8.94
C PHE A 212 -23.43 9.48 -7.42
N ILE A 213 -22.63 8.76 -6.64
CA ILE A 213 -22.69 8.76 -5.17
C ILE A 213 -22.51 10.17 -4.62
N LYS A 214 -21.49 10.89 -5.10
CA LYS A 214 -21.22 12.29 -4.74
C LYS A 214 -22.40 13.20 -5.07
N SER A 215 -23.03 13.02 -6.23
CA SER A 215 -24.20 13.81 -6.65
C SER A 215 -25.42 13.66 -5.73
N LYS A 216 -25.43 12.59 -4.93
CA LYS A 216 -26.46 12.29 -3.92
C LYS A 216 -26.05 12.69 -2.51
N SER A 217 -24.95 13.43 -2.37
CA SER A 217 -24.43 13.92 -1.09
C SER A 217 -23.99 12.81 -0.11
N TYR A 218 -23.57 11.67 -0.65
CA TYR A 218 -22.93 10.61 0.13
C TYR A 218 -21.40 10.69 0.02
N GLU A 219 -20.70 10.07 0.98
CA GLU A 219 -19.24 10.01 0.99
C GLU A 219 -18.69 9.32 -0.27
N GLU A 220 -17.69 9.93 -0.90
CA GLU A 220 -17.05 9.35 -2.07
C GLU A 220 -16.38 8.01 -1.73
N LEU A 221 -16.37 7.10 -2.71
CA LEU A 221 -15.54 5.90 -2.66
C LEU A 221 -14.07 6.35 -2.61
N ALA A 222 -13.32 5.81 -1.64
CA ALA A 222 -11.91 6.06 -1.46
C ALA A 222 -11.15 5.59 -2.71
N LYS A 223 -10.62 6.56 -3.45
CA LYS A 223 -9.71 6.29 -4.56
C LYS A 223 -8.41 5.74 -3.99
N ARG A 224 -7.70 4.94 -4.80
CA ARG A 224 -6.25 4.83 -4.65
C ARG A 224 -5.73 6.25 -4.44
N GLU A 225 -4.99 6.49 -3.36
CA GLU A 225 -4.29 7.76 -3.17
C GLU A 225 -3.33 7.93 -4.35
N ASN A 226 -3.84 8.50 -5.45
CA ASN A 226 -3.11 8.80 -6.67
C ASN A 226 -2.37 10.14 -6.56
N GLU A 227 -2.41 10.77 -5.39
CA GLU A 227 -1.34 11.65 -4.96
C GLU A 227 -0.51 10.83 -3.97
N LEU A 228 0.35 9.95 -4.50
CA LEU A 228 1.58 9.68 -3.78
C LEU A 228 2.16 11.06 -3.52
N ASP A 229 2.07 11.53 -2.26
CA ASP A 229 2.64 12.82 -1.86
C ASP A 229 3.98 12.94 -2.59
N SER A 230 4.14 13.97 -3.42
CA SER A 230 5.44 14.27 -3.99
C SER A 230 6.49 14.27 -2.88
N VAL A 231 7.75 14.01 -3.21
CA VAL A 231 8.80 14.00 -2.19
C VAL A 231 8.79 15.31 -1.40
N GLY A 232 8.49 16.44 -2.07
CA GLY A 232 8.27 17.74 -1.43
C GLY A 232 7.13 17.74 -0.42
N GLU A 233 5.94 17.26 -0.77
CA GLU A 233 4.79 17.20 0.17
C GLU A 233 5.09 16.34 1.41
N LYS A 234 5.84 15.24 1.27
CA LYS A 234 6.29 14.44 2.42
C LYS A 234 7.26 15.19 3.32
N LEU A 235 8.19 15.95 2.72
CA LEU A 235 9.17 16.75 3.45
C LEU A 235 8.50 17.96 4.13
N ASP A 236 7.55 18.60 3.48
CA ASP A 236 6.78 19.74 4.01
C ASP A 236 6.02 19.35 5.28
N LYS A 237 5.43 18.14 5.32
CA LYS A 237 4.80 17.57 6.53
C LYS A 237 5.78 17.42 7.71
N CYS A 238 7.09 17.40 7.45
CA CYS A 238 8.14 17.28 8.46
C CYS A 238 8.84 18.63 8.79
N LEU A 239 8.47 19.72 8.13
CA LEU A 239 9.19 21.01 8.23
C LEU A 239 9.22 21.55 9.67
N GLU A 240 8.11 21.48 10.40
CA GLU A 240 8.03 21.93 11.78
C GLU A 240 9.02 21.18 12.69
N TYR A 241 9.07 19.85 12.55
CA TYR A 241 10.02 19.02 13.30
C TYR A 241 11.48 19.43 13.03
N ILE A 242 11.80 19.65 11.76
CA ILE A 242 13.16 20.04 11.33
C ILE A 242 13.54 21.41 11.88
N ASP A 243 12.65 22.39 11.77
CA ASP A 243 12.90 23.75 12.25
C ASP A 243 13.08 23.76 13.77
N VAL A 244 12.28 22.98 14.50
CA VAL A 244 12.47 22.78 15.95
C VAL A 244 13.83 22.15 16.24
N SER A 245 14.28 21.14 15.48
CA SER A 245 15.59 20.50 15.70
C SER A 245 16.74 21.50 15.54
N PHE A 246 16.72 22.30 14.46
CA PHE A 246 17.79 23.27 14.17
C PHE A 246 17.68 24.57 14.96
N SER A 247 16.51 24.91 15.51
CA SER A 247 16.36 26.07 16.40
C SER A 247 17.26 26.00 17.65
N ARG A 248 17.63 24.79 18.07
CA ARG A 248 18.45 24.51 19.26
C ARG A 248 19.93 24.82 19.07
N LEU A 249 20.36 25.12 17.85
CA LEU A 249 21.75 25.49 17.54
C LEU A 249 22.05 26.89 18.08
N ARG A 250 23.11 27.00 18.90
CA ARG A 250 23.48 28.23 19.60
C ARG A 250 24.39 29.15 18.78
N ASP A 251 25.29 28.59 18.00
CA ASP A 251 26.24 29.35 17.19
C ASP A 251 25.55 29.85 15.90
N PRO A 252 25.44 31.17 15.67
CA PRO A 252 24.77 31.72 14.50
C PRO A 252 25.43 31.34 13.17
N LYS A 253 26.77 31.23 13.13
CA LYS A 253 27.48 30.87 11.90
C LYS A 253 27.18 29.42 11.54
N ILE A 254 27.31 28.50 12.49
CA ILE A 254 27.00 27.08 12.29
C ILE A 254 25.53 26.91 11.92
N LYS A 255 24.62 27.63 12.58
CA LYS A 255 23.18 27.60 12.28
C LYS A 255 22.90 28.02 10.84
N ASN A 256 23.53 29.09 10.35
CA ASN A 256 23.33 29.55 8.97
C ASN A 256 23.83 28.52 7.94
N GLU A 257 24.99 27.90 8.16
CA GLU A 257 25.50 26.83 7.28
C GLU A 257 24.57 25.60 7.25
N ILE A 258 24.03 25.21 8.42
CA ILE A 258 23.06 24.11 8.51
C ILE A 258 21.75 24.46 7.81
N LEU A 259 21.25 25.69 7.95
CA LEU A 259 20.02 26.12 7.26
C LEU A 259 20.19 26.16 5.74
N LYS A 260 21.35 26.64 5.26
CA LYS A 260 21.67 26.58 3.83
C LYS A 260 21.73 25.13 3.33
N SER A 261 22.41 24.26 4.09
CA SER A 261 22.46 22.83 3.78
C SER A 261 21.08 22.17 3.81
N LYS A 262 20.19 22.58 4.72
CA LYS A 262 18.81 22.09 4.81
C LYS A 262 18.06 22.35 3.51
N GLU A 263 18.17 23.56 2.97
CA GLU A 263 17.53 23.98 1.73
C GLU A 263 18.11 23.21 0.53
N GLU A 264 19.44 23.10 0.42
CA GLU A 264 20.09 22.34 -0.66
C GLU A 264 19.68 20.86 -0.66
N VAL A 265 19.59 20.24 0.52
CA VAL A 265 19.13 18.84 0.66
C VAL A 265 17.65 18.73 0.29
N TYR A 266 16.81 19.67 0.73
CA TYR A 266 15.39 19.70 0.39
C TYR A 266 15.18 19.73 -1.13
N GLU A 267 15.85 20.64 -1.83
CA GLU A 267 15.75 20.76 -3.29
C GLU A 267 16.19 19.48 -4.00
N ARG A 268 17.32 18.89 -3.57
CA ARG A 268 17.80 17.62 -4.15
C ARG A 268 16.83 16.47 -3.91
N LEU A 269 16.29 16.35 -2.70
CA LEU A 269 15.30 15.30 -2.41
C LEU A 269 14.00 15.52 -3.19
N CYS A 270 13.51 16.76 -3.30
CA CYS A 270 12.33 17.09 -4.10
C CYS A 270 12.50 16.77 -5.58
N SER A 271 13.72 16.87 -6.10
CA SER A 271 14.04 16.52 -7.50
C SER A 271 14.11 15.02 -7.78
N MET A 272 14.01 14.18 -6.75
CA MET A 272 14.10 12.73 -6.88
C MET A 272 12.75 12.13 -7.31
N GLU A 273 12.80 11.17 -8.23
CA GLU A 273 11.63 10.37 -8.61
C GLU A 273 11.04 9.67 -7.37
N TYR A 274 9.73 9.74 -7.21
CA TYR A 274 9.05 9.22 -6.02
C TYR A 274 9.37 7.74 -5.75
N ASN A 275 9.39 6.91 -6.80
CA ASN A 275 9.71 5.49 -6.66
C ASN A 275 11.14 5.27 -6.13
N HIS A 276 12.10 6.08 -6.57
CA HIS A 276 13.48 6.00 -6.08
C HIS A 276 13.58 6.45 -4.60
N PHE A 277 12.82 7.46 -4.20
CA PHE A 277 12.71 7.86 -2.80
C PHE A 277 12.13 6.75 -1.92
N VAL A 278 11.05 6.11 -2.38
CA VAL A 278 10.41 4.97 -1.69
C VAL A 278 11.38 3.79 -1.56
N ASP A 279 12.07 3.43 -2.64
CA ASP A 279 13.02 2.31 -2.61
C ASP A 279 14.23 2.60 -1.72
N PHE A 280 14.68 3.86 -1.66
CA PHE A 280 15.65 4.27 -0.66
C PHE A 280 15.11 4.09 0.77
N LEU A 281 13.89 4.56 1.05
CA LEU A 281 13.30 4.45 2.39
C LEU A 281 13.12 2.99 2.83
N LYS A 282 12.78 2.08 1.91
CA LYS A 282 12.73 0.64 2.20
C LYS A 282 14.06 0.10 2.72
N ASN A 283 15.17 0.59 2.18
CA ASN A 283 16.52 0.22 2.60
C ASN A 283 17.04 1.04 3.80
N PHE A 284 16.36 2.13 4.15
CA PHE A 284 16.69 2.98 5.29
C PHE A 284 16.12 2.43 6.59
N TYR A 285 14.94 1.81 6.58
CA TYR A 285 14.32 1.31 7.80
C TYR A 285 14.89 -0.02 8.30
N PHE A 286 15.13 -0.09 9.61
CA PHE A 286 15.36 -1.32 10.35
C PHE A 286 14.12 -1.65 11.19
N ILE A 287 13.48 -2.78 10.89
CA ILE A 287 12.25 -3.26 11.52
C ILE A 287 12.55 -4.54 12.29
N ASN A 288 12.59 -4.45 13.62
CA ASN A 288 12.92 -5.58 14.50
C ASN A 288 11.72 -6.49 14.83
N ASN A 289 10.52 -6.22 14.31
CA ASN A 289 9.33 -7.02 14.63
C ASN A 289 8.51 -7.34 13.37
N PRO A 290 8.44 -8.61 12.94
CA PRO A 290 7.75 -8.99 11.71
C PRO A 290 6.21 -8.92 11.80
N ILE A 291 5.63 -8.67 12.98
CA ILE A 291 4.21 -8.94 13.23
C ILE A 291 3.25 -7.77 12.93
N SER A 292 3.68 -6.50 12.84
CA SER A 292 2.68 -5.41 12.82
C SER A 292 2.84 -4.26 11.85
N THR A 293 3.97 -4.09 11.17
CA THR A 293 4.13 -2.85 10.37
C THR A 293 4.83 -3.13 9.07
N LYS A 294 4.10 -2.95 7.97
CA LYS A 294 4.66 -3.04 6.62
C LYS A 294 5.45 -1.76 6.32
N THR A 295 6.55 -1.87 5.59
CA THR A 295 7.38 -0.73 5.19
C THR A 295 6.56 0.35 4.46
N GLU A 296 5.57 -0.07 3.69
CA GLU A 296 4.63 0.81 2.99
C GLU A 296 3.82 1.69 3.96
N GLU A 297 3.44 1.17 5.12
CA GLU A 297 2.71 1.92 6.15
C GLU A 297 3.61 2.99 6.78
N LEU A 298 4.88 2.67 7.04
CA LEU A 298 5.86 3.62 7.57
C LEU A 298 6.09 4.80 6.62
N ILE A 299 6.17 4.52 5.32
CA ILE A 299 6.36 5.53 4.27
C ILE A 299 5.10 6.40 4.13
N ARG A 300 3.92 5.79 4.18
CA ARG A 300 2.63 6.51 4.17
C ARG A 300 2.52 7.46 5.35
N ASP A 301 2.90 6.99 6.54
CA ASP A 301 2.79 7.74 7.79
C ASP A 301 3.99 8.70 8.02
N ASN A 302 4.89 8.82 7.03
CA ASN A 302 6.09 9.67 7.03
C ASN A 302 7.04 9.42 8.22
N LEU A 303 7.04 8.22 8.80
CA LEU A 303 7.86 7.90 9.96
C LEU A 303 9.34 7.92 9.58
N GLY A 304 10.15 8.75 10.24
CA GLY A 304 11.59 8.81 9.97
C GLY A 304 12.00 9.63 8.74
N VAL A 305 11.06 10.11 7.92
CA VAL A 305 11.35 11.01 6.78
C VAL A 305 12.04 12.30 7.25
N GLY A 306 11.53 12.93 8.30
CA GLY A 306 12.19 14.08 8.92
C GLY A 306 13.58 13.76 9.47
N LYS A 307 13.80 12.54 9.97
CA LYS A 307 15.12 12.12 10.48
C LYS A 307 16.11 11.90 9.34
N PHE A 308 15.64 11.33 8.23
CA PHE A 308 16.40 11.23 7.00
C PHE A 308 16.82 12.61 6.46
N TRP A 309 15.89 13.56 6.36
CA TRP A 309 16.22 14.92 5.92
C TRP A 309 17.20 15.60 6.88
N GLU A 310 17.00 15.45 8.19
CA GLU A 310 17.90 15.98 9.21
C GLU A 310 19.32 15.42 9.07
N ILE A 311 19.49 14.10 8.98
CA ILE A 311 20.83 13.48 8.90
C ILE A 311 21.54 13.82 7.59
N MET A 312 20.80 13.87 6.47
CA MET A 312 21.36 14.30 5.19
C MET A 312 21.82 15.74 5.20
N THR A 313 21.11 16.63 5.92
CA THR A 313 21.53 18.01 6.13
C THR A 313 22.90 18.07 6.80
N TYR A 314 23.12 17.28 7.85
CA TYR A 314 24.41 17.26 8.54
C TYR A 314 25.54 16.62 7.71
N ILE A 315 25.22 15.59 6.91
CA ILE A 315 26.19 14.99 5.97
C ILE A 315 26.58 16.00 4.90
N ASN A 316 25.61 16.71 4.31
CA ASN A 316 25.85 17.71 3.28
C ASN A 316 26.74 18.86 3.79
N CYS A 317 26.64 19.25 5.07
CA CYS A 317 27.54 20.23 5.67
C CYS A 317 29.02 19.78 5.75
N GLN A 318 29.29 18.48 5.73
CA GLN A 318 30.64 17.93 5.89
C GLN A 318 31.21 17.36 4.59
N SER A 319 30.35 17.09 3.61
CA SER A 319 30.71 16.48 2.34
C SER A 319 30.86 17.50 1.22
N LYS A 320 31.72 17.22 0.25
CA LYS A 320 31.75 17.94 -1.03
C LYS A 320 30.57 17.53 -1.92
N GLU A 321 30.23 16.24 -1.90
CA GLU A 321 29.17 15.66 -2.71
C GLU A 321 28.59 14.44 -2.00
N TRP A 322 27.32 14.14 -2.25
CA TRP A 322 26.70 12.88 -1.87
C TRP A 322 25.69 12.45 -2.94
N LYS A 323 25.48 11.14 -3.04
CA LYS A 323 24.55 10.53 -3.99
C LYS A 323 23.85 9.34 -3.33
N ILE A 324 22.51 9.35 -3.36
CA ILE A 324 21.69 8.21 -2.97
C ILE A 324 21.87 7.09 -4.01
N THR A 325 21.97 5.86 -3.53
CA THR A 325 22.11 4.67 -4.38
C THR A 325 21.12 3.58 -3.97
N ASP A 326 20.80 2.72 -4.92
CA ASP A 326 19.83 1.62 -4.83
C ASP A 326 20.50 0.26 -4.54
N LYS A 327 21.73 0.26 -4.01
CA LYS A 327 22.45 -0.98 -3.71
C LYS A 327 22.00 -1.53 -2.36
N ASP A 328 21.72 -2.82 -2.28
CA ASP A 328 21.30 -3.52 -1.06
C ASP A 328 22.25 -3.30 0.14
N VAL A 329 23.54 -3.16 -0.17
CA VAL A 329 24.63 -3.08 0.80
C VAL A 329 25.06 -1.65 1.14
N ALA A 330 24.67 -0.66 0.32
CA ALA A 330 24.97 0.75 0.54
C ALA A 330 23.92 1.63 -0.15
N ASN A 331 23.24 2.47 0.62
CA ASN A 331 22.21 3.38 0.10
C ASN A 331 22.71 4.82 -0.08
N LEU A 332 23.99 5.08 0.20
CA LEU A 332 24.61 6.40 0.06
C LEU A 332 26.07 6.30 -0.37
N LYS A 333 26.49 7.19 -1.27
CA LYS A 333 27.90 7.48 -1.55
C LYS A 333 28.19 8.91 -1.13
N VAL A 334 29.24 9.13 -0.33
CA VAL A 334 29.65 10.46 0.16
C VAL A 334 31.09 10.73 -0.26
N VAL A 335 31.37 11.96 -0.71
CA VAL A 335 32.70 12.42 -1.10
C VAL A 335 33.16 13.48 -0.10
N TYR A 336 34.27 13.21 0.58
CA TYR A 336 34.93 14.13 1.51
C TYR A 336 36.28 14.52 0.91
N GLU A 337 36.51 15.81 0.65
CA GLU A 337 37.76 16.31 0.05
C GLU A 337 38.15 15.48 -1.21
N ASP A 338 39.12 14.56 -1.06
CA ASP A 338 39.67 13.70 -2.10
C ASP A 338 39.34 12.20 -1.93
N CYS A 339 38.52 11.81 -0.94
CA CYS A 339 38.12 10.43 -0.70
C CYS A 339 36.61 10.23 -0.90
N SER A 340 36.22 9.05 -1.39
CA SER A 340 34.82 8.64 -1.50
C SER A 340 34.54 7.45 -0.60
N ILE A 341 33.48 7.54 0.19
CA ILE A 341 33.05 6.52 1.13
C ILE A 341 31.67 6.04 0.71
N TRP A 342 31.48 4.74 0.69
CA TRP A 342 30.17 4.11 0.58
C TRP A 342 29.60 3.92 1.98
N ALA A 343 28.35 4.31 2.16
CA ALA A 343 27.67 4.29 3.44
C ALA A 343 26.29 3.63 3.34
N LYS A 344 25.89 3.05 4.48
CA LYS A 344 24.54 2.53 4.70
C LYS A 344 23.89 3.33 5.83
N LEU A 345 22.95 4.20 5.45
CA LEU A 345 22.07 4.92 6.37
C LEU A 345 21.00 3.97 6.88
N ILE A 346 20.81 3.92 8.20
CA ILE A 346 19.87 3.03 8.86
C ILE A 346 19.10 3.83 9.92
N TYR A 347 17.78 3.66 9.95
CA TYR A 347 16.88 4.20 10.96
C TYR A 347 16.15 3.05 11.64
N SER A 348 16.41 2.84 12.91
CA SER A 348 15.64 1.88 13.69
C SER A 348 14.24 2.45 13.94
N VAL A 349 13.20 1.72 13.53
CA VAL A 349 11.81 2.13 13.76
C VAL A 349 11.46 2.11 15.25
N ASN A 350 12.13 1.24 16.02
CA ASN A 350 12.01 1.15 17.46
C ASN A 350 13.26 1.75 18.13
N ASN A 351 13.07 2.81 18.90
CA ASN A 351 14.17 3.47 19.60
C ASN A 351 14.78 2.61 20.71
N ASN A 352 14.10 1.58 21.18
CA ASN A 352 14.58 0.69 22.24
C ASN A 352 15.60 -0.37 21.75
N CYS A 353 16.08 -0.26 20.50
CA CYS A 353 17.13 -1.13 19.99
C CYS A 353 18.50 -0.48 20.24
N SER A 354 19.43 -1.26 20.79
CA SER A 354 20.82 -0.82 20.93
C SER A 354 21.56 -0.84 19.59
N LEU A 355 22.66 -0.08 19.52
CA LEU A 355 23.50 -0.03 18.32
C LEU A 355 24.03 -1.43 17.95
N ALA A 356 24.51 -2.18 18.94
CA ALA A 356 24.99 -3.55 18.77
C ALA A 356 23.89 -4.48 18.24
N PHE A 357 22.69 -4.39 18.81
CA PHE A 357 21.56 -5.22 18.38
C PHE A 357 21.22 -5.00 16.90
N ILE A 358 21.09 -3.73 16.47
CA ILE A 358 20.77 -3.37 15.08
C ILE A 358 21.85 -3.93 14.14
N THR A 359 23.12 -3.71 14.49
CA THR A 359 24.26 -4.18 13.70
C THR A 359 24.27 -5.70 13.55
N ILE A 360 24.09 -6.45 14.64
CA ILE A 360 24.11 -7.92 14.60
C ILE A 360 23.00 -8.46 13.69
N ASN A 361 21.77 -7.96 13.82
CA ASN A 361 20.63 -8.42 13.02
C ASN A 361 20.80 -8.12 11.53
N LEU A 362 21.30 -6.94 11.20
CA LEU A 362 21.58 -6.60 9.82
C LEU A 362 22.75 -7.42 9.28
N ALA A 363 23.82 -7.61 10.06
CA ALA A 363 24.97 -8.44 9.67
C ALA A 363 24.57 -9.86 9.35
N THR A 364 23.76 -10.50 10.18
CA THR A 364 23.27 -11.86 9.94
C THR A 364 22.56 -12.01 8.61
N ALA A 365 21.79 -11.00 8.20
CA ALA A 365 21.10 -11.03 6.92
C ALA A 365 22.07 -11.01 5.72
N PHE A 366 23.32 -10.57 5.92
CA PHE A 366 24.36 -10.53 4.88
C PHE A 366 25.32 -11.72 4.90
N VAL A 367 25.50 -12.41 6.04
CA VAL A 367 26.45 -13.52 6.18
C VAL A 367 26.21 -14.62 5.14
N ASP A 368 24.96 -14.96 4.86
CA ASP A 368 24.61 -16.02 3.90
C ASP A 368 24.49 -15.51 2.45
N THR A 369 24.92 -14.27 2.17
CA THR A 369 24.80 -13.65 0.86
C THR A 369 26.18 -13.50 0.19
N PRO A 370 26.24 -13.36 -1.15
CA PRO A 370 27.49 -13.05 -1.86
C PRO A 370 28.15 -11.73 -1.44
N TYR A 371 27.48 -10.92 -0.62
CA TYR A 371 27.90 -9.60 -0.18
C TYR A 371 28.64 -9.57 1.16
N GLU A 372 28.89 -10.73 1.77
CA GLU A 372 29.59 -10.87 3.06
C GLU A 372 30.84 -9.97 3.17
N LYS A 373 31.68 -9.93 2.13
CA LYS A 373 32.90 -9.11 2.11
C LYS A 373 32.66 -7.60 2.02
N MET A 374 31.55 -7.19 1.42
CA MET A 374 31.23 -5.76 1.23
C MET A 374 30.75 -5.11 2.53
N PHE A 375 30.35 -5.91 3.52
CA PHE A 375 29.85 -5.46 4.80
C PHE A 375 30.85 -4.58 5.58
N HIS A 376 32.15 -4.84 5.44
CA HIS A 376 33.26 -4.17 6.17
C HIS A 376 33.74 -2.89 5.52
N GLU A 377 33.64 -2.83 4.20
CA GLU A 377 34.14 -1.70 3.42
C GLU A 377 33.26 -0.46 3.58
N TYR A 378 32.06 -0.62 4.13
CA TYR A 378 31.06 0.43 4.21
C TYR A 378 30.95 1.06 5.60
N LEU A 379 30.65 2.36 5.60
CA LEU A 379 30.33 3.12 6.79
C LEU A 379 28.85 2.97 7.12
N TRP A 380 28.55 2.46 8.30
CA TRP A 380 27.19 2.27 8.77
C TRP A 380 26.78 3.45 9.63
N ILE A 381 25.78 4.19 9.19
CA ILE A 381 25.28 5.36 9.89
C ILE A 381 23.93 5.02 10.48
N ILE A 382 23.86 4.88 11.80
CA ILE A 382 22.66 4.39 12.49
C ILE A 382 22.03 5.53 13.30
N ASP A 383 20.73 5.73 13.12
CA ASP A 383 19.89 6.68 13.85
C ASP A 383 18.75 5.98 14.61
N ASN A 384 18.15 6.73 15.54
CA ASN A 384 17.02 6.34 16.40
C ASN A 384 17.25 5.04 17.19
N PHE A 385 18.34 5.01 17.94
CA PHE A 385 18.73 3.90 18.81
C PHE A 385 18.91 4.39 20.25
N GLU A 386 18.88 3.46 21.19
CA GLU A 386 19.12 3.68 22.61
C GLU A 386 20.06 2.59 23.12
N ASN A 387 21.29 2.99 23.47
CA ASN A 387 22.20 2.07 24.15
C ASN A 387 21.73 1.95 25.59
N VAL A 388 21.50 0.72 26.04
CA VAL A 388 21.06 0.46 27.41
C VAL A 388 22.26 0.61 28.35
N TYR A 389 23.46 0.28 27.87
CA TYR A 389 24.70 0.37 28.62
C TYR A 389 25.80 1.12 27.84
N ASP A 390 26.72 1.78 28.56
CA ASP A 390 27.79 2.59 27.95
C ASP A 390 28.79 1.73 27.15
N ASP A 391 28.97 0.48 27.55
CA ASP A 391 29.82 -0.53 26.88
C ASP A 391 29.19 -1.09 25.60
N GLU A 392 27.90 -0.84 25.32
CA GLU A 392 27.26 -1.18 24.03
C GLU A 392 27.58 -0.18 22.91
N ASN A 393 28.28 0.90 23.24
CA ASN A 393 28.56 1.96 22.30
C ASN A 393 29.72 1.59 21.36
N ILE A 394 29.38 0.92 20.27
CA ILE A 394 30.31 0.50 19.21
C ILE A 394 30.58 1.58 18.15
N CYS A 395 30.19 2.84 18.41
CA CYS A 395 30.43 3.94 17.49
C CYS A 395 31.91 4.30 17.46
N ILE A 396 32.52 4.37 16.26
CA ILE A 396 33.95 4.67 16.07
C ILE A 396 34.40 6.04 16.61
N ARG A 397 33.45 6.94 16.94
CA ARG A 397 33.73 8.30 17.44
C ARG A 397 33.48 8.46 18.94
N CYS A 398 32.36 7.97 19.45
CA CYS A 398 31.97 8.14 20.86
C CYS A 398 32.08 6.87 21.70
N GLY A 399 32.37 5.73 21.08
CA GLY A 399 32.65 4.47 21.74
C GLY A 399 34.14 4.25 21.99
N ASP A 400 34.52 3.00 22.16
CA ASP A 400 35.92 2.57 22.18
C ASP A 400 36.51 2.75 20.78
N LYS A 401 37.42 3.73 20.67
CA LYS A 401 37.88 4.39 19.43
C LYS A 401 38.62 3.51 18.42
N GLU A 402 38.79 2.23 18.70
CA GLU A 402 39.43 1.26 17.80
C GLU A 402 38.34 0.38 17.20
N GLY A 403 38.36 0.17 15.88
CA GLY A 403 37.30 -0.51 15.13
C GLY A 403 36.76 -1.74 15.86
N TYR A 404 35.43 -1.85 15.97
CA TYR A 404 34.82 -2.97 16.66
C TYR A 404 34.79 -4.17 15.72
N SER A 405 35.62 -5.19 16.00
CA SER A 405 35.58 -6.42 15.20
C SER A 405 34.26 -7.14 15.41
N PHE A 406 33.70 -7.69 14.34
CA PHE A 406 32.42 -8.40 14.43
C PHE A 406 32.48 -9.63 15.34
N ASP A 407 33.62 -10.33 15.37
CA ASP A 407 33.88 -11.43 16.32
C ASP A 407 33.82 -10.95 17.78
N LYS A 408 34.33 -9.75 18.08
CA LYS A 408 34.19 -9.14 19.40
C LYS A 408 32.74 -8.75 19.68
N LEU A 409 32.02 -8.22 18.68
CA LEU A 409 30.59 -7.88 18.81
C LEU A 409 29.75 -9.11 19.17
N ILE A 410 29.92 -10.22 18.45
CA ILE A 410 29.20 -11.44 18.78
C ILE A 410 29.56 -11.91 20.18
N LYS A 411 30.84 -11.95 20.55
CA LYS A 411 31.24 -12.42 21.88
C LYS A 411 30.64 -11.58 23.00
N ASP A 412 30.79 -10.27 22.90
CA ASP A 412 30.38 -9.34 23.95
C ASP A 412 28.85 -9.29 24.10
N PHE A 413 28.10 -9.53 23.02
CA PHE A 413 26.64 -9.44 23.01
C PHE A 413 25.91 -10.79 22.87
N SER A 414 26.63 -11.91 22.78
CA SER A 414 26.04 -13.27 22.72
C SER A 414 25.32 -13.69 24.01
N HIS A 415 25.59 -12.99 25.12
CA HIS A 415 25.04 -13.29 26.44
C HIS A 415 23.79 -12.49 26.81
N LEU A 416 23.37 -11.52 25.98
CA LEU A 416 22.16 -10.75 26.23
C LEU A 416 20.92 -11.64 26.01
N GLU A 417 20.17 -11.92 27.07
CA GLU A 417 18.98 -12.81 27.05
C GLU A 417 17.92 -12.38 26.03
N GLU A 418 17.85 -11.08 25.68
CA GLU A 418 16.97 -10.53 24.64
C GLU A 418 17.40 -10.90 23.21
N ILE A 419 18.63 -11.37 23.01
CA ILE A 419 19.27 -11.68 21.72
C ILE A 419 19.52 -13.19 21.59
N GLY A 420 18.59 -14.02 22.08
CA GLY A 420 18.66 -15.49 22.11
C GLY A 420 18.94 -16.22 20.77
N VAL A 421 19.17 -15.47 19.69
CA VAL A 421 19.65 -15.91 18.38
C VAL A 421 21.02 -16.64 18.46
N TYR A 422 21.86 -16.33 19.46
CA TYR A 422 23.23 -16.88 19.55
C TYR A 422 23.51 -17.75 20.78
N ASN A 423 22.50 -18.03 21.60
CA ASN A 423 22.65 -18.98 22.70
C ASN A 423 22.98 -20.38 22.13
N GLY A 424 24.25 -20.77 22.18
CA GLY A 424 24.75 -22.07 21.71
C GLY A 424 25.49 -22.07 20.37
N VAL A 425 25.74 -20.91 19.74
CA VAL A 425 26.67 -20.83 18.60
C VAL A 425 28.10 -20.93 19.15
N ASP A 426 28.75 -22.09 18.98
CA ASP A 426 30.15 -22.28 19.38
C ASP A 426 31.04 -21.33 18.56
N PRO A 427 31.78 -20.39 19.18
CA PRO A 427 32.68 -19.45 18.50
C PRO A 427 33.79 -20.10 17.65
N LYS A 428 33.83 -21.44 17.59
CA LYS A 428 34.79 -22.24 16.84
C LYS A 428 34.37 -22.58 15.42
N SER A 429 33.10 -22.42 15.02
CA SER A 429 32.69 -22.52 13.61
C SER A 429 32.93 -21.17 12.89
N ASN A 430 34.19 -20.88 12.58
CA ASN A 430 34.71 -19.59 12.11
C ASN A 430 34.36 -19.25 10.64
N SER A 431 33.10 -19.07 10.24
CA SER A 431 32.82 -18.23 9.05
C SER A 431 32.88 -16.73 9.43
N LEU A 432 32.51 -16.39 10.67
CA LEU A 432 32.32 -15.00 11.10
C LEU A 432 33.61 -14.27 11.52
N LYS A 433 34.76 -14.95 11.58
CA LYS A 433 36.06 -14.29 11.86
C LYS A 433 36.63 -13.57 10.65
N ASP A 434 36.26 -14.02 9.45
CA ASP A 434 36.75 -13.48 8.19
C ASP A 434 35.95 -12.24 7.73
N ILE A 435 34.90 -11.91 8.48
CA ILE A 435 34.07 -10.72 8.35
C ILE A 435 35.00 -9.49 8.57
N GLY A 436 35.58 -9.27 9.76
CA GLY A 436 36.57 -8.20 9.97
C GLY A 436 36.05 -6.99 10.75
N GLU A 437 36.64 -5.81 10.54
CA GLU A 437 36.28 -4.58 11.28
C GLU A 437 35.05 -3.90 10.70
N MET A 438 34.17 -3.40 11.56
CA MET A 438 33.00 -2.63 11.15
C MET A 438 33.20 -1.15 11.42
N ASN A 439 32.79 -0.32 10.46
CA ASN A 439 32.83 1.13 10.59
C ASN A 439 31.43 1.64 10.94
N ILE A 440 31.13 1.79 12.23
CA ILE A 440 29.80 2.22 12.69
C ILE A 440 29.88 3.64 13.26
N LEU A 441 29.03 4.51 12.76
CA LEU A 441 28.92 5.91 13.17
C LEU A 441 27.49 6.21 13.60
N CYS A 442 27.31 6.62 14.84
CA CYS A 442 25.99 7.03 15.31
C CYS A 442 25.61 8.42 14.78
N SER A 443 24.32 8.64 14.53
CA SER A 443 23.80 9.94 14.10
C SER A 443 24.18 11.08 15.05
N LYS A 444 24.22 10.82 16.37
CA LYS A 444 24.65 11.79 17.40
C LYS A 444 26.05 12.34 17.14
N CYS A 445 26.98 11.51 16.67
CA CYS A 445 28.34 11.92 16.32
C CYS A 445 28.38 12.75 15.04
N ILE A 446 27.61 12.41 14.01
CA ILE A 446 27.49 13.22 12.79
C ILE A 446 27.01 14.64 13.13
N LYS A 447 25.95 14.74 13.94
CA LYS A 447 25.40 16.03 14.42
C LYS A 447 26.44 16.83 15.21
N ARG A 448 27.22 16.16 16.06
CA ARG A 448 28.27 16.80 16.87
C ARG A 448 29.44 17.30 16.02
N GLU A 449 29.88 16.55 15.02
CA GLU A 449 30.97 16.97 14.12
C GLU A 449 30.55 18.15 13.22
N ALA A 450 29.28 18.22 12.82
CA ALA A 450 28.79 19.37 12.07
C ALA A 450 28.82 20.66 12.93
N ASN A 451 28.65 20.53 14.24
CA ASN A 451 28.84 21.64 15.16
C ASN A 451 30.32 22.01 15.38
N LYS A 452 31.26 21.28 14.79
CA LYS A 452 32.69 21.58 14.82
C LYS A 452 33.21 22.08 13.47
N ILE A 453 32.35 22.29 12.47
CA ILE A 453 32.74 22.76 11.13
C ILE A 453 33.78 23.87 11.28
N ARG A 454 34.98 23.57 10.80
CA ARG A 454 36.18 24.38 10.94
C ARG A 454 35.91 25.75 10.30
N LEU A 455 36.04 26.78 11.11
CA LEU A 455 36.09 28.18 10.70
C LEU A 455 37.39 28.44 9.93
#